data_AF-W0U9W3-F1
#
_entry.id   AF-W0U9W3-F1
#
_cell.length_a   1.000
_cell.length_b   1.000
_cell.length_c   1.000
_cell.angle_alpha   90.00
_cell.angle_beta   90.00
_cell.angle_gamma   90.00
#
_symmetry.space_group_name_H-M   'P 1'
#
loop_
_entity.id
_entity.type
_entity.pdbx_description
1 polymer ?
#
loop_
_entity_poly.entity_id
_entity_poly.type
_entity_poly.pdbx_seq_one_letter_code
_entity_poly.pdbx_strand_id
1 'polypeptide(L)'
;FFVEHNRGHHLRVATPEDPASAKFGESFWKFLPRTMIHGLHSAWDLETRRLARSGSSLWTLRNNLFNAAAMSIVLFGALIAVFGWIVLPYLLIQAAIAIVLYEAANFLEHYG
;
A
#
# COMPACT_ATOMS: atom_id res chain seq x y z
N PHE A 1 -2.34 -0.68 -0.07
CA PHE A 1 -3.46 -0.73 0.88
C PHE A 1 -4.71 -1.41 0.31
N PHE A 2 -5.63 -0.73 -0.39
CA PHE A 2 -6.99 -1.25 -0.71
C PHE A 2 -7.08 -2.72 -1.20
N VAL A 3 -6.26 -3.13 -2.16
CA VAL A 3 -6.28 -4.52 -2.67
C VAL A 3 -5.76 -5.50 -1.62
N GLU A 4 -4.60 -5.19 -1.06
CA GLU A 4 -3.89 -6.01 -0.08
C GLU A 4 -4.72 -6.17 1.20
N HIS A 5 -5.16 -5.07 1.79
CA HIS A 5 -5.82 -5.08 3.09
C HIS A 5 -7.14 -5.88 3.03
N ASN A 6 -7.95 -5.60 2.01
CA ASN A 6 -9.28 -6.20 1.90
C ASN A 6 -9.28 -7.67 1.44
N ARG A 7 -8.28 -8.09 0.66
CA ARG A 7 -8.28 -9.42 0.01
C ARG A 7 -7.10 -10.30 0.45
N GLY A 8 -6.13 -9.72 1.14
CA GLY A 8 -4.94 -10.36 1.65
C GLY A 8 -4.98 -10.39 3.17
N HIS A 9 -4.70 -9.25 3.79
CA HIS A 9 -4.59 -9.11 5.25
C HIS A 9 -5.79 -9.69 6.01
N HIS A 10 -7.03 -9.27 5.75
CA HIS A 10 -8.18 -9.82 6.49
C HIS A 10 -8.36 -11.35 6.36
N LEU A 11 -7.86 -11.94 5.26
CA LEU A 11 -7.91 -13.38 5.06
C LEU A 11 -6.80 -14.12 5.81
N ARG A 12 -5.66 -13.45 6.05
CA ARG A 12 -4.41 -14.06 6.56
C ARG A 12 -3.92 -13.41 7.86
N VAL A 13 -4.72 -12.55 8.48
CA VAL A 13 -4.32 -11.82 9.68
C VAL A 13 -3.77 -12.78 10.74
N ALA A 14 -2.66 -12.39 11.35
CA ALA A 14 -1.90 -13.19 12.32
C ALA A 14 -1.25 -14.48 11.76
N THR A 15 -1.20 -14.70 10.45
CA THR A 15 -0.45 -15.82 9.84
C THR A 15 0.90 -15.37 9.27
N PRO A 16 1.87 -16.29 9.05
CA PRO A 16 3.18 -15.95 8.48
C PRO A 16 3.12 -15.28 7.10
N GLU A 17 2.04 -15.47 6.36
CA GLU A 17 1.82 -14.95 5.01
C GLU A 17 1.18 -13.55 5.00
N ASP A 18 0.81 -12.99 6.16
CA ASP A 18 0.32 -11.63 6.25
C ASP A 18 1.46 -10.63 6.41
N PRO A 19 1.67 -9.72 5.43
CA PRO A 19 2.71 -8.72 5.53
C PRO A 19 2.46 -7.71 6.65
N ALA A 20 1.19 -7.45 7.01
CA ALA A 20 0.81 -6.39 7.94
C ALA A 20 0.74 -6.83 9.41
N SER A 21 0.89 -8.12 9.71
CA SER A 21 1.03 -8.61 11.08
C SER A 21 2.48 -8.53 11.56
N ALA A 22 2.71 -8.01 12.76
CA ALA A 22 4.04 -7.97 13.37
C ALA A 22 4.48 -9.38 13.76
N LYS A 23 5.76 -9.70 13.53
CA LYS A 23 6.32 -10.97 14.01
C LYS A 23 6.68 -10.84 15.48
N PHE A 24 6.63 -11.96 16.21
CA PHE A 24 7.01 -11.97 17.62
C PHE A 24 8.43 -11.41 17.82
N GLY A 25 8.55 -10.37 18.64
CA GLY A 25 9.83 -9.69 18.92
C GLY A 25 10.36 -8.80 17.78
N GLU A 26 9.58 -8.54 16.74
CA GLU A 26 9.95 -7.62 15.67
C GLU A 26 9.87 -6.17 16.14
N SER A 27 10.91 -5.37 15.85
CA SER A 27 10.86 -3.94 16.10
C SER A 27 10.12 -3.23 14.96
N PHE A 28 9.47 -2.10 15.27
CA PHE A 28 8.78 -1.28 14.26
C PHE A 28 9.68 -0.95 13.05
N TRP A 29 10.95 -0.65 13.28
CA TRP A 29 11.89 -0.31 12.22
C TRP A 29 12.25 -1.48 11.28
N LYS A 30 12.12 -2.73 11.74
CA LYS A 30 12.24 -3.92 10.90
C LYS A 30 10.91 -4.24 10.20
N PHE A 31 9.81 -4.03 10.92
CA PHE A 31 8.45 -4.20 10.40
C PHE A 31 8.17 -3.25 9.23
N LEU A 32 8.45 -1.95 9.38
CA LEU A 32 8.08 -0.90 8.42
C LEU A 32 8.50 -1.18 6.96
N PRO A 33 9.79 -1.42 6.64
CA PRO A 33 10.17 -1.75 5.26
C PRO A 33 9.61 -3.12 4.82
N ARG A 34 9.44 -4.07 5.75
CA ARG A 34 8.92 -5.42 5.47
C ARG A 34 7.46 -5.38 5.06
N THR A 35 6.60 -4.70 5.82
CA THR A 35 5.17 -4.57 5.54
C THR A 35 4.96 -3.83 4.22
N MET A 36 5.70 -2.74 3.96
CA MET A 36 5.58 -1.98 2.71
C MET A 36 5.92 -2.82 1.48
N ILE A 37 7.09 -3.50 1.48
CA ILE A 37 7.55 -4.26 0.32
C ILE A 37 6.66 -5.49 0.11
N HIS A 38 6.47 -6.31 1.14
CA HIS A 38 5.65 -7.52 1.01
C HIS A 38 4.17 -7.21 0.78
N GLY A 39 3.66 -6.11 1.30
CA GLY A 39 2.31 -5.62 1.03
C GLY A 39 2.13 -5.25 -0.44
N LEU A 40 3.11 -4.57 -1.06
CA LEU A 40 3.07 -4.28 -2.50
C LEU A 40 3.11 -5.57 -3.35
N HIS A 41 3.98 -6.52 -3.00
CA HIS A 41 4.02 -7.82 -3.67
C HIS A 41 2.70 -8.61 -3.52
N SER A 42 2.16 -8.70 -2.30
CA SER A 42 0.86 -9.31 -2.00
C SER A 42 -0.26 -8.67 -2.83
N ALA A 43 -0.30 -7.33 -2.89
CA ALA A 43 -1.28 -6.59 -3.67
C ALA A 43 -1.20 -6.91 -5.16
N TRP A 44 0.02 -6.95 -5.71
CA TRP A 44 0.29 -7.28 -7.11
C TRP A 44 -0.19 -8.68 -7.47
N ASP A 45 0.15 -9.67 -6.65
CA ASP A 45 -0.23 -11.07 -6.86
C ASP A 45 -1.76 -11.26 -6.77
N LEU A 46 -2.40 -10.63 -5.78
CA LEU A 46 -3.85 -10.68 -5.60
C LEU A 46 -4.59 -10.06 -6.80
N GLU A 47 -4.14 -8.91 -7.27
CA GLU A 47 -4.75 -8.23 -8.42
C GLU A 47 -4.51 -9.00 -9.72
N THR A 48 -3.31 -9.57 -9.89
CA THR A 48 -2.97 -10.43 -11.03
C THR A 48 -3.89 -11.64 -11.10
N ARG A 49 -4.07 -12.35 -9.97
CA ARG A 49 -4.99 -13.50 -9.89
C ARG A 49 -6.45 -13.08 -10.13
N ARG A 50 -6.87 -11.91 -9.65
CA ARG A 50 -8.22 -11.38 -9.91
C ARG A 50 -8.45 -11.13 -11.40
N LEU A 51 -7.52 -10.47 -12.07
CA LEU A 51 -7.63 -10.14 -13.50
C LEU A 51 -7.58 -11.41 -14.36
N ALA A 52 -6.68 -12.35 -14.05
CA ALA A 52 -6.59 -13.64 -14.74
C ALA A 52 -7.90 -14.44 -14.66
N ARG A 53 -8.55 -14.49 -13.49
CA ARG A 53 -9.87 -15.14 -13.33
C ARG A 53 -10.97 -14.51 -14.18
N SER A 54 -10.82 -13.22 -14.53
CA SER A 54 -11.74 -12.50 -15.41
C SER A 54 -11.31 -12.46 -16.88
N GLY A 55 -10.28 -13.23 -17.27
CA GLY A 55 -9.74 -13.24 -18.63
C GLY A 55 -9.16 -11.89 -19.08
N SER A 56 -8.84 -11.00 -18.14
CA SER A 56 -8.34 -9.64 -18.42
C SER A 56 -6.82 -9.57 -18.34
N SER A 57 -6.21 -8.74 -19.19
CA SER A 57 -4.79 -8.39 -19.10
C SER A 57 -4.50 -7.58 -17.83
N LEU A 58 -3.24 -7.62 -17.35
CA LEU A 58 -2.75 -6.73 -16.29
C LEU A 58 -2.82 -5.25 -16.69
N TRP A 59 -2.63 -4.97 -17.98
CA TRP A 59 -2.66 -3.64 -18.57
C TRP A 59 -4.09 -3.26 -18.96
N THR A 60 -4.93 -3.01 -17.97
CA THR A 60 -6.33 -2.65 -18.16
C THR A 60 -6.75 -1.55 -17.18
N LEU A 61 -7.71 -0.73 -17.58
CA LEU A 61 -8.37 0.24 -16.69
C LEU A 61 -9.14 -0.42 -15.55
N ARG A 62 -9.37 -1.74 -15.61
CA ARG A 62 -9.95 -2.50 -14.49
C ARG A 62 -8.95 -2.80 -13.38
N ASN A 63 -7.66 -2.52 -13.57
CA ASN A 63 -6.60 -2.80 -12.59
C ASN A 63 -6.64 -1.78 -11.44
N ASN A 64 -6.99 -2.24 -10.24
CA ASN A 64 -7.14 -1.39 -9.07
C ASN A 64 -5.82 -0.73 -8.63
N LEU A 65 -4.67 -1.37 -8.86
CA LEU A 65 -3.37 -0.82 -8.50
C LEU A 65 -3.02 0.37 -9.41
N PHE A 66 -3.28 0.24 -10.70
CA PHE A 66 -3.07 1.33 -11.66
C PHE A 66 -4.05 2.47 -11.45
N ASN A 67 -5.32 2.17 -11.14
CA ASN A 67 -6.28 3.22 -10.78
C ASN A 67 -5.83 4.00 -9.53
N ALA A 68 -5.41 3.30 -8.47
CA ALA A 68 -4.92 3.96 -7.26
C ALA A 68 -3.67 4.83 -7.53
N ALA A 69 -2.71 4.32 -8.30
CA ALA A 69 -1.53 5.08 -8.69
C ALA A 69 -1.89 6.32 -9.55
N ALA A 70 -2.79 6.16 -10.52
CA ALA A 70 -3.26 7.23 -11.37
C ALA A 70 -3.98 8.33 -10.57
N MET A 71 -4.85 7.95 -9.62
CA MET A 71 -5.52 8.91 -8.73
C MET A 71 -4.52 9.73 -7.91
N SER A 72 -3.49 9.10 -7.35
CA SER A 72 -2.44 9.81 -6.61
C SER A 72 -1.63 10.75 -7.51
N ILE A 73 -1.27 10.30 -8.72
CA ILE A 73 -0.53 11.12 -9.70
C ILE A 73 -1.37 12.33 -10.12
N VAL A 74 -2.66 12.14 -10.40
CA VAL A 74 -3.57 13.24 -10.78
C VAL A 74 -3.71 14.24 -9.63
N LEU A 75 -3.92 13.77 -8.40
CA LEU A 75 -4.03 14.65 -7.23
C LEU A 75 -2.74 15.45 -7.01
N PHE A 76 -1.59 14.78 -6.98
CA PHE A 76 -0.31 15.45 -6.73
C PHE A 76 0.06 16.38 -7.89
N GLY A 77 -0.16 15.95 -9.14
CA GLY A 77 0.04 16.76 -10.32
C GLY A 77 -0.84 18.01 -10.33
N ALA A 78 -2.11 17.89 -9.93
CA ALA A 78 -3.01 19.05 -9.80
C ALA A 78 -2.53 20.03 -8.73
N LEU A 79 -2.11 19.54 -7.55
CA LEU A 79 -1.58 20.39 -6.48
C LEU A 79 -0.30 21.11 -6.93
N ILE A 80 0.62 20.42 -7.60
CA ILE A 80 1.84 21.04 -8.14
C ILE A 80 1.51 22.05 -9.25
N ALA A 81 0.53 21.76 -10.11
CA ALA A 81 0.12 22.68 -11.16
C ALA A 81 -0.50 23.98 -10.61
N VAL A 82 -1.26 23.90 -9.52
CA VAL A 82 -1.94 25.05 -8.89
C VAL A 82 -0.97 25.86 -8.01
N PHE A 83 -0.15 25.19 -7.20
CA PHE A 83 0.68 25.86 -6.19
C PHE A 83 2.17 25.95 -6.59
N GLY A 84 2.55 25.38 -7.73
CA GLY A 84 3.93 25.33 -8.22
C GLY A 84 4.78 24.26 -7.55
N TRP A 85 6.04 24.13 -7.98
CA TRP A 85 6.98 23.13 -7.46
C TRP A 85 7.30 23.27 -5.97
N ILE A 86 7.02 24.43 -5.36
CA ILE A 86 7.26 24.68 -3.94
C ILE A 86 6.49 23.72 -3.02
N VAL A 87 5.34 23.18 -3.45
CA VAL A 87 4.58 22.23 -2.63
C VAL A 87 5.13 20.81 -2.67
N LEU A 88 5.97 20.46 -3.65
CA LEU A 88 6.50 19.10 -3.81
C LEU A 88 7.16 18.53 -2.54
N PRO A 89 8.10 19.23 -1.86
CA PRO A 89 8.69 18.70 -0.63
C PRO A 89 7.65 18.44 0.46
N TYR A 90 6.62 19.30 0.59
CA TYR A 90 5.55 19.11 1.57
C TYR A 90 4.70 17.88 1.25
N LEU A 91 4.39 17.63 -0.03
CA LEU A 91 3.66 16.43 -0.46
C LEU A 91 4.46 15.16 -0.17
N LEU A 92 5.77 15.17 -0.41
CA LEU A 92 6.65 14.03 -0.13
C LEU A 92 6.77 13.75 1.37
N ILE A 93 6.97 14.80 2.17
CA ILE A 93 7.04 14.69 3.64
C ILE A 93 5.70 14.20 4.20
N GLN A 94 4.59 14.77 3.76
CA GLN A 94 3.25 14.34 4.18
C GLN A 94 3.00 12.87 3.82
N ALA A 95 3.36 12.44 2.60
CA ALA A 95 3.20 11.05 2.18
C ALA A 95 4.04 10.10 3.05
N ALA A 96 5.29 10.47 3.35
CA ALA A 96 6.15 9.69 4.25
C ALA A 96 5.56 9.58 5.66
N ILE A 97 5.09 10.70 6.23
CA ILE A 97 4.40 10.70 7.53
C ILE A 97 3.16 9.81 7.49
N ALA A 98 2.34 9.93 6.45
CA ALA A 98 1.13 9.12 6.30
C ALA A 98 1.44 7.62 6.24
N ILE A 99 2.48 7.21 5.50
CA ILE A 99 2.93 5.82 5.44
C ILE A 99 3.37 5.35 6.83
N VAL A 100 4.21 6.12 7.53
CA VAL A 100 4.71 5.74 8.86
C VAL A 100 3.58 5.63 9.86
N LEU A 101 2.65 6.59 9.90
CA LEU A 101 1.50 6.55 10.81
C LEU A 101 0.57 5.38 10.50
N TYR A 102 0.31 5.12 9.22
CA TYR A 102 -0.52 4.00 8.79
C TYR A 102 0.09 2.65 9.19
N GLU A 103 1.38 2.45 8.94
CA GLU A 103 2.05 1.20 9.33
C GLU A 103 2.27 1.11 10.84
N ALA A 104 2.41 2.22 11.56
CA ALA A 104 2.44 2.22 13.03
C ALA A 104 1.10 1.76 13.61
N ALA A 105 -0.03 2.16 13.01
CA ALA A 105 -1.34 1.63 13.40
C ALA A 105 -1.43 0.11 13.12
N ASN A 106 -1.02 -0.35 11.94
CA ASN A 106 -0.98 -1.78 11.63
C ASN A 106 -0.13 -2.57 12.63
N PHE A 107 1.07 -2.06 12.94
CA PHE A 107 1.99 -2.65 13.91
C PHE A 107 1.26 -2.84 15.26
N LEU A 108 0.80 -1.74 15.86
CA LEU A 108 0.13 -1.74 17.16
C LEU A 108 -1.14 -2.61 17.22
N GLU A 109 -1.90 -2.68 16.13
CA GLU A 109 -3.14 -3.47 16.05
C GLU A 109 -2.87 -4.98 15.87
N HIS A 110 -1.73 -5.37 15.30
CA HIS A 110 -1.44 -6.75 14.89
C HIS A 110 -0.22 -7.35 15.59
N TYR A 111 -0.27 -7.33 16.92
CA TYR A 111 0.64 -8.04 17.84
C TYR A 111 2.07 -7.47 17.98
N GLY A 112 2.22 -6.16 17.82
CA GLY A 112 3.34 -5.41 18.40
C GLY A 112 3.39 -4.01 17.85
#